data_AF-A0AA42B375-F1
#
_entry.id   AF-A0AA42B375-F1
#
_cell.length_a   1.000
_cell.length_b   1.000
_cell.length_c   1.000
_cell.angle_alpha   90.00
_cell.angle_beta   90.00
_cell.angle_gamma   90.00
#
_symmetry.space_group_name_H-M   'P 1'
#
loop_
_entity.id
_entity.type
_entity.pdbx_description
1 polymer ?
#
loop_
_entity_poly.entity_id
_entity_poly.type
_entity_poly.pdbx_seq_one_letter_code
_entity_poly.pdbx_strand_id
1 'polypeptide(L)' 'MGAAYGTSKSGVGVASMGVMRPGLLMKSIVLVVMAGVLGIYGLIIVVIISTGINPKIK' A
#
# COMPACT_ATOMS: atom_id res chain seq x y z
N MET A 1 -4.31 0.00 -10.12
CA MET A 1 -3.95 1.42 -10.34
C MET A 1 -3.86 2.24 -9.05
N GLY A 2 -4.84 2.21 -8.14
CA GLY A 2 -4.84 3.04 -6.92
C GLY A 2 -3.58 2.94 -6.05
N ALA A 3 -3.27 1.76 -5.51
CA ALA A 3 -2.08 1.57 -4.65
C ALA A 3 -0.77 1.92 -5.35
N ALA A 4 -0.58 1.46 -6.59
CA ALA A 4 0.62 1.77 -7.39
C ALA A 4 0.79 3.28 -7.66
N TYR A 5 -0.31 3.99 -7.92
CA TYR A 5 -0.30 5.43 -8.14
C TYR A 5 -0.05 6.23 -6.85
N GLY A 6 -0.63 5.80 -5.73
CA GLY A 6 -0.35 6.38 -4.42
C GLY A 6 1.11 6.21 -4.01
N THR A 7 1.69 5.03 -4.26
CA THR A 7 3.11 4.73 -4.01
C THR A 7 4.04 5.53 -4.92
N SER A 8 3.73 5.69 -6.21
CA SER A 8 4.59 6.45 -7.12
C SER A 8 4.65 7.93 -6.75
N LYS A 9 3.51 8.53 -6.40
CA LYS A 9 3.44 9.96 -6.02
C LYS A 9 4.06 10.23 -4.64
N SER A 10 3.85 9.34 -3.68
CA SER A 10 4.51 9.45 -2.37
C SER A 10 6.02 9.26 -2.48
N GLY A 11 6.49 8.33 -3.31
CA GLY A 11 7.92 8.09 -3.53
C GLY A 11 8.69 9.31 -4.04
N VAL A 12 8.11 10.08 -4.97
CA VAL A 12 8.73 11.34 -5.46
C VAL A 12 8.89 12.36 -4.33
N GLY A 13 7.87 12.50 -3.48
CA GLY A 13 7.93 13.39 -2.32
C GLY A 13 8.95 12.94 -1.28
N VAL A 14 9.07 11.63 -1.02
CA VAL A 14 10.06 11.06 -0.09
C VAL A 14 11.48 11.25 -0.61
N ALA A 15 11.72 11.02 -1.91
CA ALA A 15 13.03 11.22 -2.53
C ALA A 15 13.49 12.69 -2.43
N SER A 16 12.59 13.65 -2.68
CA SER A 16 12.87 15.07 -2.51
C SER A 16 13.11 15.45 -1.04
N MET A 17 12.32 14.90 -0.11
CA MET A 17 12.49 15.16 1.32
C MET A 17 13.81 14.60 1.86
N GLY A 18 14.31 13.51 1.28
CA GLY A 18 15.58 12.89 1.67
C GLY A 18 16.80 13.77 1.47
N VAL A 19 16.78 14.66 0.49
CA VAL A 19 17.83 15.65 0.28
C VAL A 19 17.59 16.96 1.03
N MET A 20 16.33 17.40 1.19
CA MET A 20 16.03 18.68 1.86
C MET A 20 16.08 18.61 3.40
N ARG A 21 15.52 17.54 3.98
CA ARG A 21 15.33 17.37 5.42
C ARG A 21 15.47 15.88 5.80
N PRO A 22 16.70 15.34 5.82
CA PRO A 22 16.93 13.92 6.06
C PRO A 22 16.41 13.43 7.42
N GLY A 23 16.37 14.29 8.45
CA GLY A 23 15.84 13.93 9.77
C GLY A 23 14.35 13.57 9.81
N LEU A 24 13.58 13.92 8.78
CA LEU A 24 12.14 13.62 8.70
C LEU A 24 11.81 12.40 7.84
N LEU A 25 12.80 11.83 7.14
CA LEU A 25 12.65 10.69 6.22
C LEU A 25 11.84 9.53 6.80
N MET A 26 12.15 9.15 8.05
CA MET A 26 11.51 8.01 8.71
C MET A 26 10.00 8.22 8.89
N LYS A 27 9.59 9.47 9.14
CA LYS A 27 8.17 9.85 9.27
C LYS A 27 7.48 9.83 7.91
N SER A 28 8.18 10.21 6.84
CA SER A 28 7.69 10.23 5.46
C SER A 28 7.37 8.84 4.91
N ILE A 29 8.09 7.81 5.35
CA ILE A 29 7.88 6.42 4.90
C ILE A 29 6.48 5.90 5.27
N VAL A 30 5.87 6.41 6.36
CA VAL A 30 4.50 6.05 6.77
C VAL A 30 3.48 6.32 5.64
N LEU A 31 3.70 7.34 4.81
CA LEU A 31 2.86 7.66 3.65
C LEU A 31 2.89 6.55 2.59
N VAL A 32 4.07 5.95 2.36
CA VAL A 32 4.25 4.86 1.40
C VAL A 32 3.54 3.60 1.90
N VAL A 33 3.64 3.32 3.20
CA VAL A 33 2.94 2.18 3.83
C VAL A 33 1.44 2.33 3.70
N MET A 34 0.88 3.53 3.92
CA MET A 34 -0.56 3.80 3.77
C MET A 34 -1.09 3.52 2.34
N ALA A 35 -0.31 3.85 1.31
CA ALA A 35 -0.65 3.48 -0.07
C ALA A 35 -0.53 1.96 -0.31
N GLY A 36 0.42 1.30 0.37
CA GLY A 36 0.67 -0.13 0.28
C GLY A 36 -0.47 -1.00 0.83
N VAL A 37 -1.03 -0.66 2.00
CA VAL A 37 -2.08 -1.50 2.65
C VAL A 37 -3.31 -1.67 1.74
N LEU A 38 -3.68 -0.64 0.97
CA LEU A 38 -4.75 -0.72 -0.04
C LEU A 38 -4.52 -1.82 -1.09
N GLY A 39 -3.27 -2.10 -1.46
CA GLY A 39 -2.92 -3.19 -2.37
C GLY A 39 -3.13 -4.56 -1.74
N ILE A 40 -2.79 -4.70 -0.46
CA ILE A 40 -2.95 -5.95 0.30
C ILE A 40 -4.43 -6.27 0.49
N TYR A 41 -5.26 -5.26 0.77
CA TYR A 41 -6.71 -5.45 0.85
C TYR A 41 -7.30 -6.00 -0.45
N GLY A 42 -6.89 -5.47 -1.61
CA GLY A 42 -7.32 -5.99 -2.91
C GLY A 42 -6.92 -7.45 -3.13
N LEU A 43 -5.70 -7.83 -2.73
CA LEU A 43 -5.24 -9.22 -2.80
C LEU A 43 -6.04 -10.15 -1.89
N ILE A 44 -6.28 -9.75 -0.63
CA ILE A 44 -7.04 -10.55 0.34
C ILE A 44 -8.45 -10.84 -0.19
N ILE A 45 -9.12 -9.83 -0.75
CA ILE A 45 -10.47 -9.98 -1.31
C ILE A 45 -10.46 -10.94 -2.50
N VAL A 46 -9.48 -10.81 -3.41
CA VAL A 46 -9.32 -11.74 -4.54
C VAL A 46 -9.09 -13.17 -4.06
N VAL A 47 -8.26 -13.36 -3.04
CA VAL A 47 -8.00 -14.68 -2.46
C VAL A 47 -9.29 -15.26 -1.88
N ILE A 48 -10.03 -14.52 -1.03
CA ILE A 48 -11.29 -14.98 -0.42
C ILE A 48 -12.31 -15.41 -1.48
N ILE A 49 -12.46 -14.64 -2.55
CA ILE A 49 -13.36 -14.98 -3.65
C ILE A 49 -12.86 -16.23 -4.39
N SER A 50 -11.55 -16.31 -4.64
CA SER A 50 -10.92 -17.42 -5.35
C SER A 50 -10.91 -18.74 -4.57
N THR A 51 -10.83 -18.72 -3.23
CA THR A 51 -10.97 -19.93 -2.40
C THR A 51 -12.40 -20.46 -2.36
N GLY A 52 -13.34 -19.74 -3.00
CA GLY A 52 -14.68 -20.20 -3.20
C GLY A 52 -15.53 -19.94 -1.96
N ILE A 53 -16.62 -19.22 -2.20
CA ILE A 53 -17.84 -19.32 -1.43
C ILE A 53 -18.36 -20.75 -1.62
N ASN A 54 -17.67 -21.73 -1.02
CA ASN A 54 -18.14 -23.09 -0.92
C ASN A 54 -18.65 -23.25 0.51
N PRO A 55 -19.93 -22.92 0.78
CA PRO A 55 -20.52 -23.20 2.07
C PRO A 55 -20.61 -24.72 2.19
N LYS A 56 -19.54 -25.36 2.67
CA LYS A 56 -19.67 -26.65 3.35
C LYS A 56 -20.36 -26.38 4.69
N ILE A 57 -21.65 -26.07 4.60
CA ILE A 57 -22.60 -26.22 5.69
C ILE A 57 -22.85 -27.72 5.74
N LYS A 58 -22.21 -28.36 6.72
CA LYS A 58 -22.55 -29.72 7.11
C LYS A 58 -23.80 -29.68 7.97
#